data_AF-A0A4Q0J057-F1
#
_entry.id   AF-A0A4Q0J057-F1
#
_cell.length_a   1.000
_cell.length_b   1.000
_cell.length_c   1.000
_cell.angle_alpha   90.00
_cell.angle_beta   90.00
_cell.angle_gamma   90.00
#
_symmetry.space_group_name_H-M   'P 1'
#
loop_
_entity.id
_entity.type
_entity.pdbx_description
1 polymer ?
#
loop_
_entity_poly.entity_id
_entity_poly.type
_entity_poly.pdbx_seq_one_letter_code
_entity_poly.pdbx_strand_id
1 'polypeptide(L)'
;MWQLIGLSVIQSAMLSLGQLTLKLALARMPAFAWTTSFWGELLTNWWFLASGILFGGASLLWMYILKHYPLSMAYPLASISYVIALVFAAVFLHETVAWNRWLGVALIMTGCFFAAG
;
A
#
# COMPACT_ATOMS: atom_id res chain seq x y z
N MET A 1 13.66 6.51 -16.64
CA MET A 1 12.58 7.24 -15.93
C MET A 1 11.22 6.56 -16.08
N TRP A 2 10.69 6.36 -17.30
CA TRP A 2 9.39 5.69 -17.52
C TRP A 2 9.26 4.30 -16.89
N GLN A 3 10.32 3.48 -16.97
CA GLN A 3 10.36 2.17 -16.32
C GLN A 3 10.26 2.27 -14.79
N LEU A 4 10.97 3.22 -14.16
CA LEU A 4 10.89 3.45 -12.72
C LEU A 4 9.47 3.84 -12.30
N ILE A 5 8.85 4.78 -13.02
CA ILE A 5 7.46 5.19 -12.77
C ILE A 5 6.52 3.99 -12.86
N GLY A 6 6.62 3.19 -13.92
CA GLY A 6 5.80 1.98 -14.09
C GLY A 6 5.97 0.98 -12.95
N LEU A 7 7.22 0.69 -12.57
CA LEU A 7 7.54 -0.22 -11.46
C LEU A 7 7.01 0.31 -10.12
N SER A 8 7.17 1.61 -9.84
CA SER A 8 6.68 2.25 -8.62
C SER A 8 5.15 2.27 -8.54
N VAL A 9 4.45 2.47 -9.67
CA VAL A 9 2.97 2.40 -9.71
C VAL A 9 2.49 0.98 -9.43
N ILE A 10 3.10 -0.03 -10.04
CA ILE A 10 2.76 -1.44 -9.78
C ILE A 10 3.03 -1.79 -8.32
N GLN A 11 4.22 -1.43 -7.82
CA GLN A 11 4.62 -1.65 -6.43
C GLN A 11 3.66 -0.98 -5.45
N SER A 12 3.28 0.27 -5.73
CA SER A 12 2.31 1.04 -4.94
C SER A 12 0.93 0.40 -4.96
N ALA A 13 0.45 -0.07 -6.12
CA ALA A 13 -0.82 -0.77 -6.22
C ALA A 13 -0.82 -2.07 -5.41
N MET A 14 0.27 -2.84 -5.46
CA MET A 14 0.44 -4.05 -4.64
C MET A 14 0.41 -3.73 -3.15
N LEU A 15 1.12 -2.67 -2.71
CA LEU A 15 1.08 -2.22 -1.31
C LEU A 15 -0.34 -1.83 -0.89
N SER A 16 -1.03 -1.00 -1.66
CA SER A 16 -2.37 -0.52 -1.34
C SER A 16 -3.40 -1.66 -1.35
N LEU A 17 -3.31 -2.61 -2.29
CA LEU A 17 -4.14 -3.82 -2.30
C LEU A 17 -3.82 -4.71 -1.08
N GLY A 18 -2.54 -4.81 -0.70
CA GLY A 18 -2.13 -5.53 0.51
C GLY A 18 -2.76 -4.93 1.76
N GLN A 19 -2.74 -3.61 1.90
CA GLN A 19 -3.40 -2.91 3.01
C GLN A 19 -4.92 -3.12 3.01
N LEU A 20 -5.56 -3.07 1.84
CA LEU A 20 -7.00 -3.31 1.71
C LEU A 20 -7.36 -4.73 2.15
N THR A 21 -6.65 -5.74 1.63
CA THR A 21 -6.90 -7.15 1.98
C THR A 21 -6.58 -7.44 3.45
N LEU A 22 -5.56 -6.79 4.02
CA LEU A 22 -5.28 -6.86 5.45
C LEU A 22 -6.43 -6.28 6.28
N LYS A 23 -6.96 -5.12 5.90
CA LYS A 23 -8.11 -4.51 6.58
C LYS A 23 -9.32 -5.45 6.56
N LEU A 24 -9.59 -6.09 5.43
CA LEU A 24 -10.66 -7.08 5.27
C LEU A 24 -10.41 -8.35 6.11
N ALA A 25 -9.15 -8.80 6.19
CA ALA A 25 -8.76 -9.93 7.04
C ALA A 25 -9.07 -9.64 8.50
N LEU A 26 -8.59 -8.49 9.00
CA LEU A 26 -8.76 -8.06 10.38
C LEU A 26 -10.22 -7.76 10.75
N ALA A 27 -11.03 -7.26 9.80
CA ALA A 27 -12.46 -7.04 10.03
C ALA A 27 -13.25 -8.34 10.26
N ARG A 28 -12.74 -9.48 9.78
CA ARG A 28 -13.35 -10.81 9.97
C ARG A 28 -12.81 -11.56 11.18
N MET A 29 -11.87 -10.97 11.91
CA MET A 29 -11.26 -11.59 13.07
C MET A 29 -11.92 -11.11 14.37
N PRO A 30 -11.94 -11.96 15.41
CA PRO A 30 -12.32 -11.53 16.74
C PRO A 30 -11.36 -10.47 17.29
N ALA A 31 -11.76 -9.80 18.36
CA ALA A 31 -10.90 -8.85 19.06
C ALA A 31 -9.54 -9.48 19.36
N PHE A 32 -8.48 -8.68 19.21
CA PHE A 32 -7.11 -9.15 19.39
C PHE A 32 -6.93 -9.85 20.73
N ALA A 33 -6.49 -11.11 20.68
CA ALA A 33 -6.17 -11.91 21.84
C ALA A 33 -4.83 -12.60 21.61
N TRP A 34 -3.95 -12.61 22.62
CA TRP A 34 -2.67 -13.30 22.53
C TRP A 34 -2.84 -14.79 22.83
N THR A 35 -3.64 -15.49 22.02
CA THR A 35 -3.94 -16.92 22.18
C THR A 35 -3.50 -17.71 20.94
N THR A 36 -3.20 -19.00 21.13
CA THR A 36 -2.86 -19.91 20.04
C THR A 36 -3.98 -20.03 19.01
N SER A 37 -5.25 -19.95 19.45
CA SER A 37 -6.42 -19.95 18.57
C SER A 37 -6.44 -18.72 17.65
N PHE A 38 -6.17 -17.53 18.18
CA PHE A 38 -6.13 -16.30 17.40
C PHE A 38 -5.07 -16.35 16.29
N TRP A 39 -3.87 -16.83 16.61
CA TRP A 39 -2.80 -16.99 15.63
C TRP A 39 -3.13 -18.06 14.58
N GLY A 40 -3.80 -19.16 14.98
CA GLY A 40 -4.29 -20.17 14.05
C GLY A 40 -5.33 -19.64 13.07
N GLU A 41 -6.30 -18.87 13.56
CA GLU A 41 -7.32 -18.20 12.73
C GLU A 41 -6.72 -17.13 11.81
N LEU A 42 -5.72 -16.38 12.28
CA LEU A 42 -5.02 -15.39 11.46
C LEU A 42 -4.30 -16.05 10.27
N LEU A 43 -3.54 -17.12 10.54
CA LEU A 43 -2.72 -17.80 9.53
C LEU A 43 -3.57 -18.62 8.54
N THR A 44 -4.77 -19.06 8.93
CA THR A 44 -5.71 -19.74 8.04
C THR A 44 -6.63 -18.78 7.27
N ASN A 45 -6.61 -17.48 7.60
CA ASN A 45 -7.40 -16.47 6.92
C ASN A 45 -6.85 -16.20 5.51
N TRP A 46 -7.66 -16.52 4.49
CA TRP A 46 -7.31 -16.32 3.08
C TRP A 46 -6.95 -14.87 2.74
N TRP A 47 -7.61 -13.89 3.36
CA TRP A 47 -7.32 -12.47 3.14
C TRP A 47 -5.98 -12.06 3.73
N PHE A 48 -5.59 -12.65 4.86
CA PHE A 48 -4.28 -12.42 5.46
C PHE A 48 -3.17 -13.02 4.58
N LEU A 49 -3.38 -14.23 4.04
CA LEU A 49 -2.47 -14.84 3.08
C LEU A 49 -2.31 -13.97 1.81
N ALA A 50 -3.44 -13.50 1.25
CA ALA A 50 -3.42 -12.60 0.08
C ALA A 50 -2.65 -11.29 0.38
N SER A 51 -2.88 -10.69 1.55
CA SER A 51 -2.12 -9.54 2.03
C SER A 51 -0.63 -9.84 2.12
N GLY A 52 -0.25 -10.99 2.67
CA GLY A 52 1.15 -11.43 2.78
C GLY A 52 1.83 -11.57 1.42
N ILE A 53 1.16 -12.17 0.44
CA ILE A 53 1.67 -12.30 -0.93
C ILE A 53 1.84 -10.92 -1.58
N LEU A 54 0.86 -10.03 -1.42
CA LEU A 54 0.91 -8.67 -1.98
C LEU A 54 2.04 -7.84 -1.38
N PHE A 55 2.21 -7.87 -0.04
CA PHE A 55 3.31 -7.19 0.62
C PHE A 55 4.68 -7.81 0.29
N GLY A 56 4.76 -9.13 0.23
CA GLY A 56 5.98 -9.84 -0.19
C GLY A 56 6.39 -9.44 -1.61
N GLY A 57 5.45 -9.49 -2.56
CA GLY A 57 5.70 -9.08 -3.95
C GLY A 57 6.05 -7.60 -4.07
N ALA A 58 5.35 -6.71 -3.35
CA ALA A 58 5.68 -5.30 -3.31
C ALA A 58 7.09 -5.04 -2.73
N SER A 59 7.51 -5.82 -1.73
CA SER A 59 8.82 -5.72 -1.12
C SER A 59 9.92 -6.19 -2.07
N LEU A 60 9.71 -7.30 -2.79
CA LEU A 60 10.64 -7.77 -3.82
C LEU A 60 10.79 -6.74 -4.95
N LEU A 61 9.69 -6.14 -5.39
CA LEU A 61 9.72 -5.11 -6.42
C LEU A 61 10.44 -3.84 -5.91
N TRP A 62 10.25 -3.48 -4.65
CA TRP A 62 10.97 -2.39 -4.00
C TRP A 62 12.48 -2.66 -3.92
N MET A 63 12.89 -3.87 -3.55
CA MET A 63 14.30 -4.28 -3.57
C MET A 63 14.91 -4.15 -4.96
N TYR A 64 14.18 -4.58 -6.00
CA TYR A 64 14.62 -4.41 -7.38
C TYR A 64 14.77 -2.93 -7.77
N ILE A 65 13.79 -2.09 -7.42
CA ILE A 65 13.85 -0.65 -7.69
C ILE A 65 15.08 -0.02 -7.01
N LEU A 66 15.30 -0.29 -5.73
CA LEU A 66 16.44 0.28 -4.99
C LEU A 66 17.80 -0.23 -5.46
N LYS A 67 17.85 -1.44 -6.01
CA LYS A 67 19.08 -1.98 -6.61
C LYS A 67 19.46 -1.25 -7.90
N HIS A 68 18.48 -0.75 -8.66
CA HIS A 68 18.69 -0.21 -10.00
C HIS A 68 18.54 1.32 -10.11
N TYR A 69 17.91 1.97 -9.13
CA TYR A 69 17.62 3.39 -9.14
C TYR A 69 18.04 4.05 -7.83
N PRO A 70 18.48 5.33 -7.87
CA PRO A 70 18.79 6.06 -6.65
C PRO A 70 17.53 6.24 -5.80
N LEU A 71 17.69 6.04 -4.49
CA LEU A 71 16.61 6.17 -3.51
C LEU A 71 15.91 7.53 -3.58
N SER A 72 16.66 8.62 -3.82
CA SER A 72 16.12 9.97 -3.94
C SER A 72 15.10 10.12 -5.07
N MET A 73 15.20 9.33 -6.14
CA MET A 73 14.24 9.32 -7.25
C MET A 73 13.09 8.33 -7.01
N ALA A 74 13.38 7.17 -6.41
CA ALA A 74 12.39 6.13 -6.18
C ALA A 74 11.41 6.48 -5.05
N TYR A 75 11.88 7.14 -4.00
CA TYR A 75 11.10 7.43 -2.80
C TYR A 75 9.92 8.39 -3.04
N PRO A 76 10.08 9.51 -3.77
CA PRO A 76 8.95 10.35 -4.17
C PRO A 76 7.88 9.58 -4.95
N LEU A 77 8.27 8.66 -5.83
CA LEU A 77 7.34 7.86 -6.61
C LEU A 77 6.58 6.83 -5.75
N ALA A 78 7.17 6.36 -4.65
CA ALA A 78 6.49 5.47 -3.71
C ALA A 78 5.32 6.13 -2.98
N SER A 79 5.30 7.46 -2.89
CA SER A 79 4.19 8.22 -2.29
C SER A 79 2.86 8.04 -3.02
N ILE A 80 2.89 7.62 -4.29
CA ILE A 80 1.70 7.30 -5.11
C ILE A 80 0.84 6.22 -4.43
N SER A 81 1.46 5.32 -3.66
CA SER A 81 0.75 4.33 -2.83
C SER A 81 -0.26 4.95 -1.87
N TYR A 82 -0.01 6.17 -1.38
CA TYR A 82 -0.94 6.88 -0.51
C TYR A 82 -2.21 7.28 -1.27
N VAL A 83 -2.07 7.78 -2.50
CA VAL A 83 -3.20 8.13 -3.37
C VAL A 83 -4.02 6.89 -3.70
N ILE A 84 -3.34 5.81 -4.11
CA ILE A 84 -3.99 4.55 -4.47
C ILE A 84 -4.72 3.96 -3.25
N ALA A 85 -4.09 3.97 -2.07
CA ALA A 85 -4.70 3.47 -0.84
C ALA A 85 -5.94 4.29 -0.45
N LEU A 86 -5.89 5.62 -0.58
CA LEU A 86 -7.02 6.50 -0.29
C LEU A 86 -8.20 6.25 -1.25
N VAL A 87 -7.90 6.07 -2.55
CA VAL A 87 -8.89 5.69 -3.56
C VAL A 87 -9.50 4.32 -3.23
N PHE A 88 -8.67 3.34 -2.86
CA PHE A 88 -9.18 2.02 -2.48
C PHE A 88 -10.03 2.05 -1.21
N ALA A 89 -9.67 2.88 -0.22
CA ALA A 89 -10.49 3.07 0.96
C ALA A 89 -11.85 3.70 0.62
N ALA A 90 -11.88 4.71 -0.25
CA ALA A 90 -13.13 5.33 -0.70
C ALA A 90 -14.01 4.37 -1.53
N VAL A 91 -13.41 3.57 -2.42
CA VAL A 91 -14.14 2.72 -3.37
C VAL A 91 -14.55 1.37 -2.77
N PHE A 92 -13.62 0.67 -2.10
CA PHE A 92 -13.85 -0.71 -1.61
C PHE A 92 -14.31 -0.77 -0.16
N LEU A 93 -13.84 0.16 0.69
CA LEU A 93 -14.27 0.22 2.10
C LEU A 93 -15.42 1.20 2.30
N HIS A 94 -15.80 1.95 1.26
CA HIS A 94 -16.82 3.00 1.31
C HIS A 94 -16.58 4.03 2.43
N GLU A 95 -15.30 4.29 2.76
CA GLU A 95 -14.95 5.27 3.78
C GLU A 95 -15.19 6.70 3.27
N THR A 96 -15.83 7.54 4.09
CA THR A 96 -16.01 8.96 3.77
C THR A 96 -14.69 9.71 3.93
N VAL A 97 -14.01 9.94 2.82
CA VAL A 97 -12.75 10.71 2.80
C VAL A 97 -13.05 12.21 2.77
N ALA A 98 -12.73 12.90 3.84
CA ALA A 98 -12.91 14.35 3.95
C ALA A 98 -12.10 15.12 2.90
N TRP A 99 -12.64 16.24 2.42
CA TRP A 99 -12.04 17.08 1.37
C TRP A 99 -10.61 17.57 1.71
N ASN A 100 -10.35 17.86 2.98
CA ASN A 100 -9.01 18.24 3.45
C ASN A 100 -7.95 17.14 3.20
N ARG A 101 -8.31 15.86 3.23
CA ARG A 101 -7.39 14.76 2.91
C ARG A 101 -7.03 14.77 1.43
N TRP A 102 -7.99 15.03 0.54
CA TRP A 102 -7.73 15.18 -0.90
C TRP A 102 -6.82 16.36 -1.21
N LEU A 103 -6.99 17.50 -0.51
CA LEU A 103 -6.07 18.63 -0.60
C LEU A 103 -4.65 18.24 -0.14
N GLY A 104 -4.53 17.54 0.99
CA GLY A 104 -3.24 17.04 1.47
C GLY A 104 -2.56 16.10 0.46
N VAL A 105 -3.33 15.20 -0.15
CA VAL A 105 -2.84 14.32 -1.22
C VAL A 105 -2.32 15.13 -2.42
N ALA A 106 -3.05 16.15 -2.87
CA ALA A 106 -2.62 17.00 -3.96
C ALA A 106 -1.30 17.73 -3.65
N LEU A 107 -1.13 18.21 -2.41
CA LEU A 107 0.12 18.82 -1.95
C LEU A 107 1.29 17.82 -1.91
N ILE A 108 1.07 16.60 -1.41
CA ILE A 108 2.08 15.53 -1.41
C ILE A 108 2.51 15.22 -2.85
N MET A 109 1.55 15.05 -3.76
CA MET A 109 1.83 14.75 -5.17
C MET A 109 2.61 15.87 -5.85
N THR A 110 2.28 17.12 -5.52
CA THR A 110 3.01 18.29 -6.03
C THR A 110 4.45 18.30 -5.50
N GLY A 111 4.66 18.05 -4.20
CA GLY A 111 5.99 17.92 -3.61
C GLY A 111 6.80 16.78 -4.23
N CYS A 112 6.16 15.65 -4.55
CA CYS A 112 6.83 14.51 -5.17
C CYS A 112 7.22 14.80 -6.62
N PHE A 113 6.42 15.57 -7.36
CA PHE A 113 6.79 16.04 -8.69
C PHE A 113 8.08 16.89 -8.65
N PHE A 114 8.19 17.81 -7.69
CA PHE A 114 9.40 18.61 -7.51
C PHE A 114 10.60 17.81 -6.99
N ALA A 115 10.38 16.79 -6.15
CA ALA A 115 11.45 15.95 -5.61
C ALA A 115 12.00 14.94 -6.63
N ALA A 116 11.22 14.57 -7.65
CA ALA A 116 11.60 13.62 -8.69
C ALA A 116 12.13 14.28 -9.98
N GLY A 117 11.98 15.60 -10.13
CA GLY A 117 12.51 16.40 -11.24
C GLY A 117 13.90 16.93 -10.96
#